data_AF-A0A978VW46-F1
#
_entry.id   AF-A0A978VW46-F1
#
_cell.length_a   1.000
_cell.length_b   1.000
_cell.length_c   1.000
_cell.angle_alpha   90.00
_cell.angle_beta   90.00
_cell.angle_gamma   90.00
#
_symmetry.space_group_name_H-M   'P 1'
#
loop_
_entity.id
_entity.type
_entity.pdbx_description
1 polymer ?
#
loop_
_entity_poly.entity_id
_entity_poly.type
_entity_poly.pdbx_seq_one_letter_code
_entity_poly.pdbx_strand_id
1 'polypeptide(L)'
;MDIGILNSFVVVYSGTVQTISYNDQTKIPSWVFFKDTEILIGQNAKAKANVSPQQAIFYVKRMIDNSYSTLMMEFFSSFTIPYYNTAQRQTVRDASSIVGLNVSRLINQPTTAGMAYGLHMKEMEKNMLVYVCARWWLFRCQHLNY
;
A
#
# COMPACT_ATOMS: atom_id res chain seq x y z
N MET A 1 -5.20 3.76 8.28
CA MET A 1 -4.62 4.13 6.97
C MET A 1 -4.04 2.88 6.34
N ASP A 2 -4.39 2.59 5.10
CA ASP A 2 -3.69 1.58 4.28
C ASP A 2 -2.69 2.29 3.38
N ILE A 3 -1.44 1.84 3.42
CA ILE A 3 -0.36 2.33 2.57
C ILE A 3 -0.09 1.25 1.55
N GLY A 4 -0.77 1.24 0.40
CA GLY A 4 -0.58 0.21 -0.62
C GLY A 4 0.58 0.52 -1.56
N ILE A 5 1.04 -0.52 -2.26
CA ILE A 5 2.11 -0.40 -3.27
C ILE A 5 1.69 0.55 -4.42
N LEU A 6 0.42 0.47 -4.84
CA LEU A 6 -0.13 1.22 -5.97
C LEU A 6 -1.03 2.38 -5.54
N ASN A 7 -1.88 2.14 -4.55
CA ASN A 7 -2.82 3.12 -4.04
C ASN A 7 -2.83 3.03 -2.52
N SER A 8 -3.15 4.14 -1.88
CA SER A 8 -3.33 4.27 -0.44
C SER A 8 -4.72 4.83 -0.17
N PHE A 9 -5.27 4.53 1.00
CA PHE A 9 -6.56 5.07 1.44
C PHE A 9 -6.60 5.24 2.96
N VAL A 10 -7.47 6.12 3.42
CA VAL A 10 -7.65 6.38 4.85
C VAL A 10 -9.09 6.12 5.23
N VAL A 11 -9.28 5.40 6.33
CA VAL A 11 -10.59 5.16 6.93
C VAL A 11 -10.59 5.64 8.37
N VAL A 12 -11.74 6.15 8.80
CA VAL A 12 -12.03 6.55 10.18
C VAL A 12 -13.19 5.70 10.67
N TYR A 13 -13.10 5.24 11.92
CA TYR A 13 -14.19 4.57 12.60
C TYR A 13 -14.69 5.46 13.73
N SER A 14 -15.97 5.84 13.68
CA SER A 14 -16.66 6.61 14.71
C SER A 14 -18.09 6.09 14.83
N GLY A 15 -18.25 4.85 15.28
CA GLY A 15 -19.51 4.11 15.27
C GLY A 15 -19.86 3.49 13.92
N THR A 16 -19.51 4.18 12.83
CA THR A 16 -19.53 3.66 11.44
C THR A 16 -18.16 3.80 10.79
N VAL A 17 -17.83 2.92 9.85
CA VAL A 17 -16.61 3.04 9.03
C VAL A 17 -16.85 4.02 7.89
N GLN A 18 -16.00 5.04 7.78
CA GLN A 18 -16.05 6.04 6.72
C GLN A 18 -14.68 6.13 6.03
N THR A 19 -14.68 6.23 4.71
CA THR A 19 -13.45 6.46 3.93
C THR A 19 -13.26 7.96 3.69
N ILE A 20 -12.07 8.48 3.95
CA ILE A 20 -11.74 9.87 3.68
C ILE A 20 -11.44 10.04 2.17
N SER A 21 -12.02 11.08 1.56
CA SER A 21 -11.68 11.50 0.20
C SER A 21 -10.63 12.62 0.21
N TYR A 22 -9.78 12.63 -0.79
CA TYR A 22 -8.85 13.71 -1.12
C TYR A 22 -9.02 14.03 -2.60
N ASN A 23 -9.29 15.30 -2.94
CA ASN A 23 -9.64 15.72 -4.31
C ASN A 23 -10.71 14.80 -4.94
N ASP A 24 -11.79 14.56 -4.20
CA ASP A 24 -12.92 13.70 -4.59
C ASP A 24 -12.57 12.22 -4.88
N GLN A 25 -11.39 11.77 -4.45
CA GLN A 25 -10.95 10.39 -4.60
C GLN A 25 -10.68 9.73 -3.24
N THR A 26 -11.21 8.52 -3.06
CA THR A 26 -10.99 7.71 -1.85
C THR A 26 -9.73 6.84 -1.94
N LYS A 27 -9.25 6.58 -3.16
CA LYS A 27 -8.01 5.85 -3.44
C LYS A 27 -7.01 6.80 -4.07
N ILE A 28 -5.90 7.01 -3.39
CA ILE A 28 -4.86 7.94 -3.81
C ILE A 28 -3.69 7.13 -4.37
N PRO A 29 -3.26 7.35 -5.63
CA PRO A 29 -2.07 6.68 -6.16
C PRO A 29 -0.84 6.95 -5.30
N SER A 30 -0.03 5.91 -5.03
CA SER A 30 1.23 6.03 -4.29
C SER A 30 2.35 6.57 -5.19
N TRP A 31 2.18 7.80 -5.68
CA TRP A 31 3.06 8.50 -6.62
C TRP A 31 3.44 9.87 -6.05
N VAL A 32 4.72 10.22 -6.19
CA VAL A 32 5.25 11.54 -5.88
C VAL A 32 6.03 12.03 -7.09
N PHE A 33 5.82 13.28 -7.51
CA PHE A 33 6.50 13.88 -8.65
C PHE A 33 7.17 15.18 -8.20
N PHE A 34 8.45 15.32 -8.54
CA PHE A 34 9.27 16.44 -8.13
C PHE A 34 9.60 17.31 -9.33
N LYS A 35 9.31 18.59 -9.25
CA LYS A 35 9.74 19.56 -10.26
C LYS A 35 10.11 20.88 -9.60
N ASP A 36 11.38 21.25 -9.71
CA ASP A 36 11.92 22.48 -9.15
C ASP A 36 11.60 22.60 -7.64
N THR A 37 10.60 23.41 -7.28
CA THR A 37 10.10 23.61 -5.91
C THR A 37 8.73 23.00 -5.66
N GLU A 38 8.11 22.42 -6.68
CA GLU A 38 6.79 21.81 -6.63
C GLU A 38 6.90 20.30 -6.34
N ILE A 39 6.13 19.84 -5.35
CA ILE A 39 5.93 18.43 -5.06
C ILE A 39 4.47 18.10 -5.32
N LEU A 40 4.22 17.26 -6.32
CA LEU A 40 2.90 16.72 -6.61
C LEU A 40 2.78 15.33 -6.01
N ILE A 41 1.58 15.00 -5.52
CA ILE A 41 1.26 13.70 -4.92
C ILE A 41 -0.01 13.14 -5.56
N GLY A 42 -0.09 11.81 -5.67
CA GLY A 42 -1.32 11.14 -6.07
C GLY A 42 -1.60 11.22 -7.56
N GLN A 43 -2.86 11.53 -7.92
CA GLN A 43 -3.30 11.52 -9.31
C GLN A 43 -2.58 12.57 -10.16
N ASN A 44 -2.29 13.75 -9.59
CA ASN A 44 -1.56 14.81 -10.28
C ASN A 44 -0.12 14.39 -10.58
N ALA A 45 0.55 13.74 -9.62
CA ALA A 45 1.89 13.18 -9.82
C ALA A 45 1.91 12.11 -10.92
N LYS A 46 0.94 11.19 -10.87
CA LYS A 46 0.81 10.13 -11.87
C LYS A 46 0.57 10.68 -13.28
N ALA A 47 -0.25 11.72 -13.42
CA ALA A 47 -0.50 12.35 -14.71
C ALA A 47 0.76 12.98 -15.30
N LYS A 48 1.57 13.68 -14.48
CA LYS A 48 2.84 14.28 -14.92
C LYS A 48 3.92 13.25 -15.23
N ALA A 49 3.93 12.14 -14.52
CA ALA A 49 4.91 11.09 -14.73
C ALA A 49 4.80 10.40 -16.11
N ASN A 50 3.63 10.44 -16.75
CA ASN A 50 3.48 9.98 -18.14
C ASN A 50 4.29 10.84 -19.13
N VAL A 51 4.59 12.10 -18.78
CA VAL A 51 5.35 13.03 -19.61
C VAL A 51 6.83 13.06 -19.20
N SER A 52 7.11 13.01 -17.90
CA SER A 52 8.48 13.09 -17.37
C SER A 52 8.71 12.03 -16.29
N PRO A 53 8.82 10.74 -16.67
CA PRO A 53 8.86 9.64 -15.72
C PRO A 53 10.09 9.68 -14.79
N GLN A 54 11.20 10.28 -15.24
CA GLN A 54 12.44 10.39 -14.46
C GLN A 54 12.30 11.29 -13.22
N GLN A 55 11.28 12.15 -13.20
CA GLN A 55 10.96 13.05 -12.10
C GLN A 55 9.94 12.45 -11.11
N ALA A 56 9.46 11.23 -11.37
CA ALA A 56 8.46 10.56 -10.58
C ALA A 56 9.05 9.42 -9.75
N ILE A 57 8.63 9.35 -8.49
CA ILE A 57 8.92 8.26 -7.57
C ILE A 57 7.61 7.51 -7.28
N PHE A 58 7.61 6.20 -7.51
CA PHE A 58 6.48 5.30 -7.30
C PHE A 58 7.02 3.89 -6.96
N TYR A 59 6.16 2.97 -6.49
CA TYR A 59 6.55 1.63 -6.01
C TYR A 59 7.53 1.58 -4.82
N VAL A 60 7.76 2.71 -4.12
CA VAL A 60 8.71 2.82 -2.99
C VAL A 60 8.49 1.75 -1.92
N LYS A 61 7.24 1.34 -1.66
CA LYS A 61 6.91 0.31 -0.66
C LYS A 61 7.66 -1.01 -0.89
N ARG A 62 8.07 -1.32 -2.13
CA ARG A 62 8.93 -2.48 -2.44
C ARG A 62 10.38 -2.28 -2.04
N MET A 63 10.87 -1.05 -2.09
CA MET A 63 12.26 -0.68 -1.83
C MET A 63 12.59 -0.56 -0.34
N ILE A 64 11.58 -0.58 0.54
CA ILE A 64 11.78 -0.50 1.98
C ILE A 64 12.55 -1.73 2.47
N ASP A 65 13.79 -1.50 2.91
CA ASP A 65 14.70 -2.47 3.54
C ASP A 65 15.07 -3.68 2.67
N ASN A 66 14.91 -3.56 1.35
CA ASN A 66 15.36 -4.56 0.40
C ASN A 66 16.68 -4.09 -0.23
N SER A 67 17.69 -4.97 -0.25
CA SER A 67 18.90 -4.70 -1.01
C SER A 67 18.59 -4.60 -2.51
N TYR A 68 19.37 -3.81 -3.26
CA TYR A 68 19.15 -3.64 -4.70
C TYR A 68 19.11 -4.97 -5.47
N SER A 69 19.92 -5.95 -5.06
CA SER A 69 19.92 -7.30 -5.65
C SER A 69 18.64 -8.07 -5.31
N THR A 70 18.12 -7.96 -4.09
CA THR A 70 16.84 -8.56 -3.68
C THR A 70 15.67 -8.00 -4.48
N LEU A 71 15.68 -6.69 -4.76
CA LEU A 71 14.65 -6.02 -5.57
C LEU A 71 14.61 -6.52 -7.01
N MET A 72 15.77 -6.77 -7.59
CA MET A 72 15.89 -7.35 -8.94
C MET A 72 15.41 -8.80 -8.95
N MET A 73 15.73 -9.59 -7.92
CA MET A 73 15.28 -10.98 -7.80
C MET A 73 13.77 -11.10 -7.60
N GLU A 74 13.16 -10.28 -6.73
CA GLU A 74 11.70 -10.24 -6.56
C GLU A 74 10.95 -9.68 -7.79
N PHE A 75 11.66 -9.03 -8.71
CA PHE A 75 11.11 -8.65 -10.01
C PHE A 75 10.85 -9.89 -10.88
N PHE A 76 11.65 -10.95 -10.69
CA PHE A 76 11.60 -12.21 -11.46
C PHE A 76 11.00 -13.40 -10.69
N SER A 77 11.05 -13.43 -9.36
CA SER A 77 10.49 -14.51 -8.53
C SER A 77 9.48 -13.97 -7.51
N SER A 78 8.19 -14.23 -7.75
CA SER A 78 7.19 -13.98 -6.71
C SER A 78 7.17 -15.15 -5.74
N PHE A 79 7.81 -15.00 -4.60
CA PHE A 79 7.49 -15.81 -3.44
C PHE A 79 7.31 -14.87 -2.23
N THR A 80 6.04 -14.52 -2.00
CA THR A 80 5.47 -14.29 -0.67
C THR A 80 6.19 -13.27 0.23
N ILE A 81 5.73 -12.00 0.25
CA ILE A 81 5.96 -11.13 1.42
C ILE A 81 4.62 -10.60 1.96
N PRO A 82 3.85 -11.44 2.70
CA PRO A 82 2.67 -11.00 3.45
C PRO A 82 3.05 -10.46 4.84
N TYR A 83 4.33 -10.58 5.24
CA TYR A 83 4.79 -10.23 6.57
C TYR A 83 6.00 -9.32 6.48
N TYR A 84 5.78 -8.06 6.85
CA TYR A 84 6.86 -7.14 7.14
C TYR A 84 7.74 -7.68 8.26
N ASN A 85 9.05 -7.70 8.03
CA ASN A 85 10.04 -8.00 9.07
C ASN A 85 10.12 -6.83 10.09
N THR A 86 10.85 -7.01 11.18
CA THR A 86 10.97 -5.98 12.24
C THR A 86 11.55 -4.66 11.72
N ALA A 87 12.56 -4.72 10.85
CA ALA A 87 13.23 -3.55 10.31
C ALA A 87 12.30 -2.74 9.39
N GLN A 88 11.61 -3.39 8.46
CA GLN A 88 10.61 -2.74 7.60
C GLN A 88 9.45 -2.12 8.40
N ARG A 89 8.99 -2.78 9.48
CA ARG A 89 7.99 -2.20 10.39
C ARG A 89 8.51 -0.95 11.07
N GLN A 90 9.78 -0.95 11.47
CA GLN A 90 10.41 0.22 12.07
C GLN A 90 10.51 1.35 11.05
N THR A 91 10.94 1.09 9.82
CA THR A 91 11.01 2.10 8.75
C THR A 91 9.66 2.77 8.49
N VAL A 92 8.55 2.01 8.53
CA VAL A 92 7.21 2.58 8.40
C VAL A 92 6.84 3.48 9.59
N ARG A 93 7.23 3.12 10.81
CA ARG A 93 7.02 3.99 12.00
C ARG A 93 7.86 5.26 11.91
N ASP A 94 9.13 5.14 11.51
CA ASP A 94 10.03 6.28 11.37
C ASP A 94 9.52 7.24 10.29
N ALA A 95 9.12 6.71 9.12
CA ALA A 95 8.49 7.51 8.06
C ALA A 95 7.21 8.21 8.55
N SER A 96 6.43 7.56 9.41
CA SER A 96 5.23 8.16 10.01
C SER A 96 5.59 9.28 11.00
N SER A 97 6.64 9.10 11.79
CA SER A 97 7.16 10.11 12.73
C SER A 97 7.61 11.37 12.01
N ILE A 98 8.28 11.22 10.86
CA ILE A 98 8.73 12.35 10.01
C ILE A 98 7.56 13.25 9.59
N VAL A 99 6.38 12.67 9.31
CA VAL A 99 5.18 13.42 8.93
C VAL A 99 4.29 13.81 10.12
N GLY A 100 4.80 13.68 11.35
CA GLY A 100 4.09 14.05 12.58
C GLY A 100 2.96 13.10 12.98
N LEU A 101 2.93 11.88 12.44
CA LEU A 101 1.91 10.88 12.77
C LEU A 101 2.40 9.94 13.88
N ASN A 102 1.60 9.78 14.92
CA ASN A 102 1.84 8.80 15.98
C ASN A 102 1.21 7.45 15.61
N VAL A 103 2.04 6.43 15.37
CA VAL A 103 1.59 5.09 15.01
C VAL A 103 1.42 4.21 16.24
N SER A 104 0.18 4.09 16.74
CA SER A 104 -0.11 3.21 17.88
C SER A 104 0.11 1.73 17.55
N ARG A 105 -0.30 1.29 16.35
CA ARG A 105 -0.19 -0.11 15.92
C ARG A 105 -0.04 -0.23 14.42
N LEU A 106 0.84 -1.14 13.99
CA LEU A 106 0.88 -1.65 12.63
C LEU A 106 0.12 -2.98 12.59
N ILE A 107 -0.90 -3.06 11.74
CA ILE A 107 -1.73 -4.25 11.55
C ILE A 107 -1.47 -4.76 10.13
N ASN A 108 -1.35 -6.07 9.98
CA ASN A 108 -1.25 -6.72 8.67
C ASN A 108 -2.57 -6.57 7.89
N GLN A 109 -2.45 -6.48 6.57
CA GLN A 109 -3.59 -6.32 5.67
C GLN A 109 -4.64 -7.45 5.78
N PRO A 110 -4.29 -8.76 5.82
CA PRO A 110 -5.30 -9.82 5.89
C PRO A 110 -6.10 -9.78 7.20
N THR A 111 -5.48 -9.47 8.34
CA THR A 111 -6.21 -9.30 9.61
C THR A 111 -7.09 -8.07 9.57
N THR A 112 -6.62 -6.95 8.99
CA THR A 112 -7.45 -5.74 8.82
C THR A 112 -8.67 -6.02 7.94
N ALA A 113 -8.50 -6.76 6.85
CA ALA A 113 -9.60 -7.17 5.98
C ALA A 113 -10.59 -8.10 6.71
N GLY A 114 -10.09 -9.04 7.52
CA GLY A 114 -10.95 -9.88 8.35
C GLY A 114 -11.73 -9.10 9.40
N MET A 115 -11.09 -8.12 10.05
CA MET A 115 -11.77 -7.21 10.99
C MET A 115 -12.85 -6.41 10.28
N ALA A 116 -12.55 -5.84 9.11
CA ALA A 116 -13.53 -5.09 8.32
C ALA A 116 -14.74 -5.94 7.92
N TYR A 117 -14.52 -7.21 7.56
CA TYR A 117 -15.60 -8.15 7.26
C TYR A 117 -16.45 -8.49 8.49
N GLY A 118 -15.82 -8.71 9.64
CA GLY A 118 -16.51 -9.10 10.88
C GLY A 118 -17.31 -7.98 11.56
N LEU A 119 -17.03 -6.70 11.28
CA LEU A 119 -17.63 -5.55 11.99
C LEU A 119 -19.17 -5.47 11.92
N HIS A 120 -19.80 -6.12 10.94
CA HIS A 120 -21.26 -6.10 10.75
C HIS A 120 -21.92 -7.46 10.93
N MET A 121 -21.17 -8.47 11.39
CA MET A 121 -21.68 -9.83 11.54
C MET A 121 -22.20 -10.07 12.96
N LYS A 122 -23.35 -10.76 13.05
CA LYS A 122 -23.95 -11.17 14.33
C LYS A 122 -23.53 -12.57 14.78
N GLU A 123 -22.91 -13.34 13.89
CA GLU A 123 -22.47 -14.72 14.16
C GLU A 123 -21.07 -14.72 14.78
N MET A 124 -20.89 -15.47 15.87
CA MET A 124 -19.71 -15.36 16.73
C MET A 124 -18.50 -16.20 16.28
N GLU A 125 -18.67 -17.23 15.45
CA GLU A 125 -17.55 -18.10 15.06
C GLU A 125 -17.68 -18.59 13.61
N LYS A 126 -16.74 -18.16 12.76
CA LYS A 126 -16.61 -18.62 11.37
C LYS A 126 -15.13 -18.76 11.00
N ASN A 127 -14.82 -19.85 10.32
CA ASN A 127 -13.54 -20.00 9.63
C ASN A 127 -13.58 -19.17 8.34
N MET A 128 -12.62 -18.26 8.17
CA MET A 128 -12.55 -17.38 7.01
C MET A 128 -11.16 -17.45 6.39
N LEU A 129 -11.12 -17.68 5.08
CA LEU A 129 -9.91 -17.56 4.27
C LEU A 129 -9.85 -16.15 3.69
N VAL A 130 -8.85 -15.36 4.11
CA VAL A 130 -8.60 -14.03 3.55
C VAL A 130 -7.46 -14.10 2.56
N TYR A 131 -7.77 -14.00 1.27
CA TYR A 131 -6.79 -13.96 0.19
C TYR A 131 -6.58 -12.51 -0.28
N VAL A 132 -5.38 -11.97 -0.07
CA VAL A 132 -4.99 -10.61 -0.49
C VAL A 132 -4.09 -10.71 -1.70
N CYS A 133 -4.62 -10.37 -2.88
CA CYS A 133 -3.88 -10.38 -4.14
C CYS A 133 -3.70 -8.97 -4.68
N ALA A 134 -2.45 -8.60 -5.02
CA ALA A 134 -2.13 -7.33 -5.65
C ALA A 134 -2.13 -7.46 -7.18
N ARG A 135 -2.43 -6.36 -7.87
CA ARG A 135 -2.56 -6.28 -9.35
C ARG A 135 -1.39 -6.88 -10.14
N TRP A 136 -0.18 -6.87 -9.59
CA TRP A 136 1.01 -7.46 -10.22
C TRP A 136 0.98 -8.99 -10.29
N TRP A 137 0.35 -9.65 -9.31
CA TRP A 137 0.24 -11.11 -9.30
C TRP A 137 -0.67 -11.58 -10.44
N LEU A 138 -1.78 -10.88 -10.67
CA LEU A 138 -2.69 -11.12 -11.81
C LEU A 138 -2.01 -10.93 -13.16
N PHE A 139 -1.19 -9.89 -13.32
CA PHE A 139 -0.44 -9.65 -14.57
C PHE A 139 0.54 -10.81 -14.87
N ARG A 140 1.16 -11.38 -13.83
CA ARG A 140 2.08 -12.51 -13.97
C ARG A 140 1.35 -13.82 -14.30
N CYS A 141 0.18 -14.07 -13.71
CA CYS A 141 -0.66 -15.23 -14.05
C CYS A 141 -1.14 -15.20 -15.50
N GLN A 142 -1.44 -14.03 -16.06
CA GLN A 142 -1.88 -13.91 -17.47
C GLN A 142 -0.78 -14.22 -18.49
N HIS A 143 0.49 -14.18 -18.09
CA HIS A 143 1.63 -14.52 -18.95
C HIS A 143 2.22 -15.90 -18.66
N LEU A 144 1.66 -16.61 -17.67
CA LEU A 144 1.92 -18.02 -17.42
C LEU A 144 0.79 -18.82 -18.09
N ASN A 145 0.78 -18.81 -19.42
CA ASN A 145 0.02 -19.80 -20.17
C ASN A 145 0.74 -21.15 -19.99
N TYR A 146 0.06 -22.10 -19.34
CA TYR A 146 0.30 -23.52 -19.55
C TYR A 146 -0.32 -23.95 -20.88
#